data_AF-A0A0R3E4I4-F1
#
_entry.id   AF-A0A0R3E4I4-F1
#
_cell.length_a   1.000
_cell.length_b   1.000
_cell.length_c   1.000
_cell.angle_alpha   90.00
_cell.angle_beta   90.00
_cell.angle_gamma   90.00
#
_symmetry.space_group_name_H-M   'P 1'
#
loop_
_entity.id
_entity.type
_entity.pdbx_description
1 polymer ?
#
loop_
_entity_poly.entity_id
_entity_poly.type
_entity_poly.pdbx_seq_one_letter_code
_entity_poly.pdbx_strand_id
1 'polypeptide(L)' 'MMIFDIPALELFPGLLSELRQAILARANELYDELQGNSSKAARLKLDFLEQLVERVNARHSESTV' A
#
# COMPACT_ATOMS: atom_id res chain seq x y z
N MET A 1 1.05 5.78 14.48
CA MET A 1 0.99 7.24 14.69
C MET A 1 -0.14 7.52 15.65
N MET A 2 0.14 8.26 16.72
CA MET A 2 -0.84 8.67 17.74
C MET A 2 -1.18 10.14 17.51
N ILE A 3 -2.45 10.50 17.63
CA ILE A 3 -2.93 11.88 17.54
C ILE A 3 -3.87 12.08 18.73
N PHE A 4 -3.64 13.11 19.56
CA PHE A 4 -4.38 13.32 20.81
C PHE A 4 -4.40 12.08 21.72
N ASP A 5 -3.28 11.36 21.82
CA ASP A 5 -3.15 10.10 22.56
C ASP A 5 -4.09 8.97 22.12
N ILE A 6 -4.75 9.12 20.96
CA ILE A 6 -5.60 8.11 20.34
C ILE A 6 -4.90 7.60 19.07
N PRO A 7 -4.92 6.28 18.79
CA PRO A 7 -4.42 5.75 17.53
C PRO A 7 -5.11 6.43 16.34
N ALA A 8 -4.32 6.90 15.36
CA ALA A 8 -4.87 7.57 14.18
C ALA A 8 -5.90 6.69 13.41
N LEU A 9 -5.77 5.36 13.52
CA LEU A 9 -6.73 4.37 13.01
C LEU A 9 -8.11 4.45 13.66
N GLU A 10 -8.17 4.78 14.95
CA GLU A 10 -9.43 4.91 15.69
C GLU A 10 -10.09 6.27 15.45
N LEU A 11 -9.30 7.32 15.26
CA LEU A 11 -9.81 8.66 14.96
C LEU A 11 -10.33 8.79 13.52
N PHE A 12 -9.67 8.13 12.57
CA PHE A 12 -9.96 8.30 11.14
C PHE A 12 -10.07 6.95 10.41
N PRO A 13 -11.00 6.07 10.83
CA PRO A 13 -11.08 4.72 10.27
C PRO A 13 -11.41 4.72 8.77
N GLY A 14 -12.34 5.57 8.33
CA GLY A 14 -12.73 5.70 6.92
C GLY A 14 -11.60 6.28 6.06
N LEU A 15 -11.04 7.43 6.48
CA LEU A 15 -9.96 8.12 5.76
C LEU A 15 -8.75 7.21 5.52
N LEU A 16 -8.33 6.44 6.53
CA LEU A 16 -7.18 5.55 6.37
C LEU A 16 -7.50 4.34 5.51
N SER A 17 -8.75 3.90 5.47
CA SER A 17 -9.21 2.86 4.54
C SER A 17 -9.19 3.35 3.10
N GLU A 18 -9.77 4.53 2.85
CA GLU A 18 -9.78 5.18 1.53
C GLU A 18 -8.37 5.48 1.03
N LEU A 19 -7.50 6.00 1.90
CA LEU A 19 -6.09 6.26 1.57
C LEU A 19 -5.37 4.97 1.18
N ARG A 20 -5.59 3.87 1.91
CA ARG A 20 -5.00 2.56 1.56
C ARG A 20 -5.48 2.08 0.20
N GLN A 21 -6.77 2.18 -0.09
CA GLN A 21 -7.33 1.79 -1.38
C GLN A 21 -6.73 2.62 -2.52
N ALA A 22 -6.60 3.94 -2.33
CA ALA A 22 -5.98 4.83 -3.31
C ALA A 22 -4.50 4.50 -3.55
N ILE A 23 -3.74 4.18 -2.50
CA ILE A 23 -2.34 3.77 -2.61
C ILE A 23 -2.21 2.46 -3.40
N LEU A 24 -3.05 1.46 -3.10
CA LEU A 24 -3.05 0.18 -3.80
C LEU A 24 -3.42 0.33 -5.28
N ALA A 25 -4.47 1.11 -5.58
CA ALA A 25 -4.87 1.40 -6.96
C ALA A 25 -3.71 2.02 -7.74
N ARG A 26 -3.06 3.04 -7.17
CA ARG A 26 -1.93 3.70 -7.82
C ARG A 26 -0.71 2.80 -7.97
N ALA A 27 -0.45 1.91 -7.02
CA ALA A 27 0.62 0.93 -7.11
C ALA A 27 0.40 -0.05 -8.26
N ASN A 28 -0.83 -0.52 -8.46
CA ASN A 28 -1.19 -1.41 -9.57
C ASN A 28 -1.06 -0.71 -10.92
N GLU A 29 -1.53 0.53 -11.06
CA GLU A 29 -1.35 1.32 -12.29
C GLU A 29 0.14 1.45 -12.67
N LEU A 30 0.99 1.77 -11.69
CA LEU A 30 2.42 1.89 -11.90
C LEU A 30 3.07 0.55 -12.24
N TYR A 31 2.57 -0.55 -11.68
CA TYR A 31 3.03 -1.89 -12.01
C TYR A 31 2.72 -2.24 -13.47
N ASP A 32 1.48 -1.99 -13.92
CA ASP A 32 1.04 -2.22 -15.30
C ASP A 32 1.86 -1.38 -16.31
N GLU A 33 2.13 -0.11 -15.98
CA GLU A 33 2.98 0.77 -16.80
C GLU A 33 4.45 0.26 -16.91
N LEU A 34 4.96 -0.38 -15.85
CA LEU A 34 6.36 -0.80 -15.76
C LEU A 34 6.63 -2.23 -16.25
N GLN A 35 5.62 -3.12 -16.27
CA GLN A 35 5.80 -4.55 -16.59
C GLN A 35 6.36 -4.78 -18.01
N GLY A 36 6.14 -3.84 -18.95
CA GLY A 36 6.70 -3.89 -20.31
C GLY A 36 8.11 -3.30 -20.47
N ASN A 37 8.70 -2.72 -19.43
CA ASN A 37 9.97 -2.01 -19.50
C ASN A 37 11.14 -2.92 -19.04
N SER A 38 12.06 -3.26 -19.97
CA SER A 38 13.18 -4.17 -19.70
C SER A 38 14.36 -3.55 -18.95
N SER A 39 14.28 -2.28 -18.53
CA SER A 39 15.35 -1.62 -17.79
C SER A 39 15.54 -2.21 -16.39
N LYS A 40 16.79 -2.25 -15.91
CA LYS A 40 17.10 -2.66 -14.52
C LYS A 40 16.39 -1.78 -13.47
N ALA A 41 16.17 -0.51 -13.79
CA ALA A 41 15.45 0.42 -12.92
C ALA A 41 13.95 0.09 -12.84
N ALA A 42 13.35 -0.43 -13.91
CA ALA A 42 11.96 -0.90 -13.89
C ALA A 42 11.81 -2.14 -12.99
N ARG A 43 12.74 -3.10 -13.06
CA ARG A 43 12.72 -4.28 -12.17
C ARG A 43 12.76 -3.91 -10.68
N LEU A 44 13.68 -3.02 -10.28
CA LEU A 44 13.76 -2.55 -8.89
C LEU A 44 12.48 -1.84 -8.42
N LYS A 45 11.78 -1.15 -9.33
CA LYS A 45 10.49 -0.51 -9.02
C LYS A 45 9.36 -1.53 -8.90
N LEU A 46 9.36 -2.56 -9.75
CA LEU A 46 8.39 -3.67 -9.66
C LEU A 46 8.56 -4.44 -8.35
N ASP A 47 9.79 -4.81 -7.98
CA ASP A 47 10.08 -5.49 -6.71
C ASP A 47 9.60 -4.66 -5.50
N PHE A 48 9.77 -3.34 -5.55
CA PHE A 48 9.27 -2.44 -4.51
C PHE A 48 7.74 -2.41 -4.43
N LEU A 49 7.07 -2.38 -5.58
CA LEU A 49 5.60 -2.38 -5.65
C LEU A 49 5.01 -3.71 -5.14
N GLU A 50 5.62 -4.84 -5.48
CA GLU A 50 5.23 -6.16 -4.95
C GLU A 50 5.34 -6.20 -3.42
N GLN A 51 6.49 -5.79 -2.87
CA GLN A 51 6.68 -5.72 -1.42
C GLN A 51 5.74 -4.73 -0.73
N LEU A 52 5.29 -3.68 -1.42
CA LEU A 52 4.31 -2.74 -0.88
C LEU A 52 2.94 -3.40 -0.77
N VAL A 53 2.50 -4.08 -1.83
CA VAL A 53 1.21 -4.80 -1.86
C VAL A 53 1.18 -5.91 -0.81
N GLU A 54 2.24 -6.70 -0.69
CA GLU A 54 2.36 -7.74 0.34
C GLU A 54 2.23 -7.18 1.76
N ARG A 55 2.90 -6.06 2.05
CA ARG A 55 2.83 -5.42 3.38
C ARG A 55 1.45 -4.87 3.71
N VAL A 56 0.74 -4.35 2.71
CA VAL A 56 -0.63 -3.86 2.92
C VAL A 56 -1.58 -5.03 3.17
N ASN A 57 -1.43 -6.14 2.44
CA ASN A 57 -2.26 -7.33 2.60
C ASN A 57 -2.00 -8.06 3.93
N ALA A 58 -0.75 -8.19 4.36
CA ALA A 58 -0.40 -8.83 5.63
C ALA A 58 -1.02 -8.11 6.85
N ARG A 59 -1.10 -6.77 6.81
CA ARG A 59 -1.76 -5.96 7.84
C ARG A 59 -3.29 -6.11 7.89
N HIS A 60 -3.92 -6.62 6.84
CA HIS A 60 -5.36 -6.88 6.84
C HIS A 60 -5.70 -8.15 7.62
N SER A 61 -4.85 -9.18 7.52
CA SER A 61 -5.03 -10.46 8.21
C SER A 61 -4.93 -10.34 9.74
N GLU A 62 -4.08 -9.44 10.25
CA GLU A 62 -3.93 -9.22 11.71
C GLU A 62 -5.09 -8.43 12.33
N SER A 63 -5.91 -7.74 11.54
CA SER A 63 -7.02 -6.91 12.05
C SER A 63 -8.35 -7.68 12.17
N THR A 64 -8.36 -9.00 11.94
CA THR A 64 -9.55 -9.87 11.97
C THR A 64 -9.48 -10.94 13.09
N VAL A 65 -8.79 -10.66 14.19
CA VAL A 65 -8.76 -11.50 15.41
C VAL A 65 -9.09 -10.66 16.63
#